data_AF-A0A258W7P3-F1
#
_entry.id   AF-A0A258W7P3-F1
#
_cell.length_a   1.000
_cell.length_b   1.000
_cell.length_c   1.000
_cell.angle_alpha   90.00
_cell.angle_beta   90.00
_cell.angle_gamma   90.00
#
_symmetry.space_group_name_H-M   'P 1'
#
loop_
_entity.id
_entity.type
_entity.pdbx_description
1 polymer ?
#
loop_
_entity_poly.entity_id
_entity_poly.type
_entity_poly.pdbx_seq_one_letter_code
_entity_poly.pdbx_strand_id
1 'polypeptide(L)'
;MNTEIKLKLEKLALSKSIPFCYSCYHECPSGRCNSCGTDDLMQLLPGVACDYGIDWIIESILETELTAVNLDEEFEESIRQCYEETTKIGWMNLDTISVMKSHDPISWSSAQSEWESMEAEEGNIVSFDNGSTYYRMYDIENLLEELELQTP
;
A
#
# COMPACT_ATOMS: atom_id res chain seq x y z
N MET A 1 7.24 2.55 10.38
CA MET A 1 6.78 1.30 9.73
C MET A 1 6.89 0.15 10.72
N ASN A 2 5.83 -0.63 10.89
CA ASN A 2 5.84 -1.81 11.75
C ASN A 2 6.79 -2.87 11.16
N THR A 3 7.99 -2.99 11.74
CA THR A 3 9.08 -3.84 11.22
C THR A 3 8.66 -5.30 11.05
N GLU A 4 7.71 -5.77 11.85
CA GLU A 4 7.22 -7.14 11.79
C GLU A 4 6.42 -7.42 10.51
N ILE A 5 5.49 -6.53 10.15
CA ILE A 5 4.65 -6.67 8.95
C ILE A 5 5.50 -6.64 7.70
N LYS A 6 6.51 -5.76 7.66
CA LYS A 6 7.47 -5.73 6.55
C LYS A 6 8.15 -7.09 6.38
N LEU A 7 8.66 -7.68 7.46
CA LEU A 7 9.33 -8.99 7.40
C LEU A 7 8.40 -10.11 6.94
N LYS A 8 7.11 -10.05 7.30
CA LYS A 8 6.11 -11.02 6.82
C LYS A 8 5.86 -10.86 5.31
N LEU A 9 5.71 -9.63 4.84
CA LEU A 9 5.56 -9.33 3.41
C LEU A 9 6.81 -9.71 2.61
N GLU A 10 8.01 -9.47 3.13
CA GLU A 10 9.27 -9.88 2.49
C GLU A 10 9.34 -11.42 2.35
N LYS A 11 8.92 -12.17 3.37
CA LYS A 11 8.83 -13.64 3.29
C LYS A 11 7.79 -14.09 2.26
N LEU A 12 6.65 -13.42 2.20
CA LEU A 12 5.60 -13.72 1.23
C LEU A 12 6.07 -13.44 -0.21
N ALA A 13 6.75 -12.32 -0.43
CA ALA A 13 7.33 -11.98 -1.72
C ALA A 13 8.31 -13.06 -2.18
N LEU A 14 9.22 -13.48 -1.30
CA LEU A 14 10.19 -14.54 -1.57
C LEU A 14 9.55 -15.91 -1.81
N SER A 15 8.41 -16.22 -1.19
CA SER A 15 7.73 -17.50 -1.41
C SER A 15 6.95 -17.53 -2.73
N LYS A 16 6.52 -16.36 -3.23
CA LYS A 16 5.85 -16.21 -4.53
C LYS A 16 6.83 -16.00 -5.71
N SER A 17 8.09 -15.66 -5.43
CA SER A 17 9.10 -15.42 -6.45
C SER A 17 10.07 -16.59 -6.64
N ILE A 18 10.76 -16.58 -7.77
CA ILE A 18 11.77 -17.58 -8.11
C ILE A 18 13.11 -16.86 -8.30
N PRO A 19 14.19 -17.25 -7.61
CA PRO A 19 15.49 -16.66 -7.87
C PRO A 19 15.91 -16.90 -9.33
N PHE A 20 16.42 -15.87 -9.99
CA PHE A 20 16.69 -15.86 -11.43
C PHE A 20 18.11 -15.35 -11.71
N CYS A 21 18.89 -16.09 -12.48
CA CYS A 21 20.21 -15.65 -12.90
C CYS A 21 20.10 -14.83 -14.17
N TYR A 22 20.31 -13.51 -14.07
CA TYR A 22 20.27 -12.62 -15.23
C TYR A 22 21.35 -12.96 -16.27
N SER A 23 22.57 -13.24 -15.82
CA SER A 23 23.72 -13.52 -16.69
C SER A 23 23.57 -14.80 -17.51
N CYS A 24 22.97 -15.85 -16.92
CA CYS A 24 22.75 -17.13 -17.60
C CYS A 24 21.31 -17.29 -18.12
N TYR A 25 20.45 -16.31 -17.82
CA TYR A 25 19.06 -16.20 -18.24
C TYR A 25 18.21 -17.45 -17.95
N HIS A 26 18.26 -17.94 -16.71
CA HIS A 26 17.45 -19.06 -16.26
C HIS A 26 17.16 -19.02 -14.75
N GLU A 27 16.09 -19.72 -14.36
CA GLU A 27 15.68 -19.90 -12.97
C GLU A 27 16.74 -20.67 -12.16
N CYS A 28 16.87 -20.29 -10.89
CA CYS A 28 17.86 -20.78 -9.94
C CYS A 28 17.24 -21.05 -8.56
N PRO A 29 16.24 -21.94 -8.45
CA PRO A 29 15.48 -22.18 -7.20
C PRO A 29 16.35 -22.66 -6.04
N SER A 30 17.57 -23.15 -6.30
CA SER A 30 18.56 -23.51 -5.29
C SER A 30 19.21 -22.31 -4.59
N GLY A 31 18.97 -21.08 -5.03
CA GLY A 31 19.63 -19.87 -4.53
C GLY A 31 21.06 -19.66 -5.05
N ARG A 32 21.50 -20.47 -6.01
CA ARG A 32 22.78 -20.29 -6.72
C ARG A 32 22.67 -20.83 -8.15
N CYS A 33 23.26 -20.11 -9.10
CA CYS A 33 23.31 -20.53 -10.49
C CYS A 33 24.27 -21.71 -10.69
N ASN A 34 23.78 -22.80 -11.26
CA ASN A 34 24.60 -23.99 -11.56
C ASN A 34 25.58 -23.78 -12.73
N SER A 35 25.35 -22.76 -13.56
CA SER A 35 26.15 -22.49 -14.76
C SER A 35 27.35 -21.59 -14.47
N CYS A 36 27.14 -20.46 -13.80
CA CYS A 36 28.19 -19.49 -13.50
C CYS A 36 28.57 -19.40 -12.01
N GLY A 37 27.85 -20.10 -11.13
CA GLY A 37 28.12 -20.12 -9.69
C GLY A 37 27.65 -18.88 -8.92
N THR A 38 27.06 -17.89 -9.58
CA THR A 38 26.58 -16.66 -8.92
C THR A 38 25.46 -16.96 -7.94
N ASP A 39 25.52 -16.34 -6.77
CA ASP A 39 24.43 -16.21 -5.79
C ASP A 39 23.81 -14.81 -5.80
N ASP A 40 24.36 -13.88 -6.57
CA ASP A 40 23.71 -12.61 -6.92
C ASP A 40 22.62 -12.89 -7.98
N LEU A 41 21.40 -13.11 -7.50
CA LEU A 41 20.24 -13.49 -8.28
C LEU A 41 19.17 -12.41 -8.18
N MET A 42 18.51 -12.12 -9.31
CA MET A 42 17.27 -11.37 -9.34
C MET A 42 16.12 -12.23 -8.79
N GLN A 43 14.97 -11.63 -8.57
CA GLN A 43 13.72 -12.33 -8.31
C GLN A 43 12.85 -12.28 -9.56
N LEU A 44 12.28 -13.43 -9.95
CA LEU A 44 11.30 -13.54 -11.01
C LEU A 44 9.92 -13.75 -10.40
N LEU A 45 8.96 -12.90 -10.77
CA LEU A 45 7.54 -13.12 -10.53
C LEU A 45 6.90 -13.48 -11.89
N PRO A 46 6.56 -14.76 -12.13
CA PRO A 46 6.11 -15.21 -13.44
C PRO A 46 4.92 -14.41 -13.99
N GLY A 47 5.06 -13.89 -15.20
CA GLY A 47 4.01 -13.09 -15.84
C GLY A 47 3.96 -11.61 -15.44
N VAL A 48 4.78 -11.19 -14.48
CA VAL A 48 4.86 -9.80 -14.01
C VAL A 48 6.19 -9.16 -14.43
N ALA A 49 7.30 -9.50 -13.76
CA ALA A 49 8.60 -8.92 -14.01
C ALA A 49 9.75 -9.79 -13.44
N CYS A 50 10.99 -9.39 -13.73
CA CYS A 50 12.19 -9.96 -13.15
C CYS A 50 13.16 -8.83 -12.82
N ASP A 51 13.44 -8.61 -11.53
CA ASP A 51 14.33 -7.53 -11.07
C ASP A 51 15.00 -7.87 -9.73
N TYR A 52 15.99 -7.08 -9.35
CA TYR A 52 16.64 -7.14 -8.06
C TYR A 52 15.74 -6.60 -6.94
N GLY A 53 15.94 -7.15 -5.73
CA GLY A 53 15.13 -6.82 -4.58
C GLY A 53 13.74 -7.47 -4.60
N ILE A 54 12.96 -7.15 -3.58
CA ILE A 54 11.63 -7.74 -3.33
C ILE A 54 10.55 -6.69 -3.10
N ASP A 55 10.92 -5.40 -2.97
CA ASP A 55 9.97 -4.32 -2.71
C ASP A 55 8.93 -4.22 -3.83
N TRP A 56 9.34 -4.31 -5.10
CA TRP A 56 8.44 -4.31 -6.25
C TRP A 56 7.48 -5.52 -6.29
N ILE A 57 7.88 -6.65 -5.69
CA ILE A 57 7.03 -7.85 -5.57
C ILE A 57 5.96 -7.61 -4.50
N ILE A 58 6.34 -6.98 -3.39
CA ILE A 58 5.40 -6.58 -2.35
C ILE A 58 4.38 -5.61 -2.92
N GLU A 59 4.81 -4.56 -3.62
CA GLU A 59 3.92 -3.63 -4.33
C GLU A 59 2.95 -4.37 -5.26
N SER A 60 3.46 -5.25 -6.13
CA SER A 60 2.63 -6.03 -7.05
C SER A 60 1.61 -6.92 -6.34
N ILE A 61 1.97 -7.55 -5.21
CA ILE A 61 1.04 -8.35 -4.41
C ILE A 61 -0.05 -7.47 -3.82
N LEU A 62 0.31 -6.35 -3.20
CA LEU A 62 -0.66 -5.45 -2.55
C LEU A 62 -1.62 -4.82 -3.58
N GLU A 63 -1.12 -4.40 -4.74
CA GLU A 63 -1.95 -3.89 -5.84
C GLU A 63 -2.93 -4.94 -6.40
N THR A 64 -2.54 -6.22 -6.39
CA THR A 64 -3.37 -7.30 -6.94
C THR A 64 -4.41 -7.79 -5.95
N GLU A 65 -4.04 -7.92 -4.67
CA GLU A 65 -4.85 -8.58 -3.65
C GLU A 65 -5.69 -7.58 -2.83
N LEU A 66 -5.27 -6.31 -2.74
CA LEU A 66 -5.92 -5.30 -1.90
C LEU A 66 -6.45 -4.12 -2.72
N THR A 67 -7.38 -3.38 -2.11
CA THR A 67 -7.85 -2.09 -2.63
C THR A 67 -7.14 -0.96 -1.88
N ALA A 68 -6.54 -0.03 -2.63
CA ALA A 68 -5.90 1.14 -2.05
C ALA A 68 -6.94 2.06 -1.37
N VAL A 69 -6.51 2.76 -0.33
CA VAL A 69 -7.33 3.72 0.40
C VAL A 69 -7.62 4.93 -0.49
N ASN A 70 -8.89 5.29 -0.59
CA ASN A 70 -9.29 6.55 -1.19
C ASN A 70 -9.23 7.67 -0.14
N LEU A 71 -8.08 8.33 -0.04
CA LEU A 71 -7.84 9.38 0.96
C LEU A 71 -8.84 10.54 0.88
N ASP A 72 -9.34 10.87 -0.32
CA ASP A 72 -10.36 11.92 -0.48
C ASP A 72 -11.67 11.54 0.19
N GLU A 73 -12.15 10.32 -0.06
CA GLU A 73 -13.43 9.82 0.48
C GLU A 73 -13.35 9.60 1.99
N GLU A 74 -12.29 8.99 2.49
CA GLU A 74 -12.10 8.74 3.93
C GLU A 74 -11.97 10.05 4.71
N PHE A 75 -11.18 11.00 4.19
CA PHE A 75 -11.06 12.31 4.82
C PHE A 75 -12.40 13.05 4.83
N GLU A 76 -13.13 13.05 3.71
CA GLU A 76 -14.48 13.62 3.69
C GLU A 76 -15.38 13.00 4.75
N GLU A 77 -15.40 11.68 4.87
CA GLU A 77 -16.22 10.98 5.84
C GLU A 77 -15.83 11.36 7.29
N SER A 78 -14.53 11.49 7.59
CA SER A 78 -14.07 11.98 8.90
C SER A 78 -14.61 13.38 9.23
N ILE A 79 -14.68 14.27 8.24
CA ILE A 79 -15.23 15.61 8.40
C ILE A 79 -16.75 15.55 8.57
N ARG A 80 -17.47 14.68 7.85
CA ARG A 80 -18.92 14.47 8.02
C ARG A 80 -19.28 13.96 9.40
N GLN A 81 -18.39 13.22 10.05
CA GLN A 81 -18.60 12.75 11.43
C GLN A 81 -18.39 13.86 12.47
N CYS A 82 -17.64 14.92 12.12
CA CYS A 82 -17.33 16.03 13.02
C CYS A 82 -18.28 17.23 12.87
N TYR A 83 -18.87 17.42 11.69
CA TYR A 83 -19.68 18.58 11.35
C TYR A 83 -21.06 18.18 10.81
N GLU A 84 -22.03 19.09 10.92
CA GLU A 84 -23.35 18.88 10.32
C GLU A 84 -23.26 18.74 8.80
N GLU A 85 -24.10 17.88 8.21
CA GLU A 85 -24.13 17.63 6.76
C GLU A 85 -24.35 18.90 5.95
N THR A 86 -25.17 19.84 6.46
CA THR A 86 -25.48 21.09 5.78
C THR A 86 -25.17 22.31 6.62
N THR A 87 -24.61 23.34 5.99
CA THR A 87 -24.35 24.65 6.57
C THR A 87 -25.28 25.70 5.98
N LYS A 88 -25.83 26.57 6.83
CA LYS A 88 -26.71 27.67 6.41
C LYS A 88 -25.91 28.93 6.09
N ILE A 89 -26.07 29.45 4.87
CA ILE A 89 -25.51 30.74 4.42
C ILE A 89 -26.64 31.65 3.97
N GLY A 90 -26.96 32.68 4.76
CA GLY A 90 -28.12 33.53 4.52
C GLY A 90 -29.43 32.72 4.60
N TRP A 91 -30.13 32.59 3.46
CA TRP A 91 -31.34 31.77 3.33
C TRP A 91 -31.11 30.42 2.62
N MET A 92 -29.86 30.09 2.27
CA MET A 92 -29.48 28.83 1.61
C MET A 92 -29.01 27.80 2.63
N ASN A 93 -29.34 26.53 2.42
CA ASN A 93 -28.71 25.38 3.09
C ASN A 93 -27.87 24.65 2.05
N LEU A 94 -26.58 24.52 2.30
CA LEU A 94 -25.60 23.96 1.38
C LEU A 94 -24.85 22.81 2.04
N ASP A 95 -24.35 21.85 1.27
CA ASP A 95 -23.49 20.78 1.80
C ASP A 95 -22.20 21.39 2.40
N THR A 96 -21.90 21.02 3.65
CA THR A 96 -20.82 21.62 4.44
C THR A 96 -19.46 21.41 3.77
N ILE A 97 -19.18 20.19 3.30
CA ILE A 97 -17.91 19.87 2.65
C ILE A 97 -17.74 20.62 1.33
N SER A 98 -18.80 20.68 0.52
CA SER A 98 -18.80 21.45 -0.73
C SER A 98 -18.49 22.91 -0.49
N VAL A 99 -19.02 23.50 0.58
CA VAL A 99 -18.71 24.87 1.00
C VAL A 99 -17.23 24.98 1.41
N MET A 100 -16.71 24.07 2.24
CA MET A 100 -15.32 24.10 2.70
C MET A 100 -14.34 24.00 1.51
N LYS A 101 -14.53 23.03 0.62
CA LYS A 101 -13.72 22.82 -0.58
C LYS A 101 -13.74 24.01 -1.53
N SER A 102 -14.92 24.62 -1.74
CA SER A 102 -15.07 25.73 -2.68
C SER A 102 -14.57 27.06 -2.11
N HIS A 103 -14.65 27.26 -0.79
CA HIS A 103 -14.26 28.52 -0.18
C HIS A 103 -12.76 28.63 0.06
N ASP A 104 -12.13 27.56 0.56
CA ASP A 104 -10.69 27.50 0.81
C ASP A 104 -10.12 26.12 0.45
N PRO A 105 -9.86 25.87 -0.85
CA PRO A 105 -9.32 24.59 -1.31
C PRO A 105 -7.90 24.32 -0.81
N ILE A 106 -7.12 25.37 -0.50
CA ILE A 106 -5.74 25.23 -0.02
C ILE A 106 -5.75 24.73 1.42
N SER A 107 -6.58 25.34 2.27
CA SER A 107 -6.77 24.91 3.65
C SER A 107 -7.34 23.48 3.69
N TRP A 108 -8.31 23.16 2.82
CA TRP A 108 -8.84 21.80 2.70
C TRP A 108 -7.75 20.78 2.38
N SER A 109 -6.94 21.04 1.34
CA SER A 109 -5.85 20.14 0.95
C SER A 109 -4.80 20.00 2.04
N SER A 110 -4.50 21.08 2.78
CA SER A 110 -3.55 21.03 3.89
C SER A 110 -4.07 20.17 5.05
N ALA A 111 -5.35 20.34 5.41
CA ALA A 111 -5.99 19.54 6.45
C ALA A 111 -6.03 18.04 6.09
N GLN A 112 -6.28 17.73 4.82
CA GLN A 112 -6.25 16.34 4.34
C GLN A 112 -4.84 15.72 4.44
N SER A 113 -3.79 16.44 4.02
CA SER A 113 -2.41 15.95 4.15
C SER A 113 -1.96 15.79 5.60
N GLU A 114 -2.44 16.65 6.50
CA GLU A 114 -2.21 16.49 7.94
C GLU A 114 -2.91 15.24 8.48
N TRP A 115 -4.18 15.03 8.10
CA TRP A 115 -4.94 13.84 8.45
C TRP A 115 -4.26 12.56 7.94
N GLU A 116 -3.84 12.52 6.68
CA GLU A 116 -3.09 11.40 6.09
C GLU A 116 -1.84 11.06 6.91
N SER A 117 -1.07 12.10 7.28
CA SER A 117 0.15 11.94 8.08
C SER A 117 -0.16 11.35 9.46
N MET A 118 -1.26 11.79 10.09
CA MET A 118 -1.71 11.26 11.37
C MET A 118 -2.14 9.80 11.27
N GLU A 119 -2.97 9.44 10.29
CA GLU A 119 -3.41 8.06 10.08
C GLU A 119 -2.23 7.12 9.81
N ALA A 120 -1.22 7.59 9.08
CA ALA A 120 0.01 6.84 8.83
C ALA A 120 0.89 6.71 10.09
N GLU A 121 0.95 7.73 10.94
CA GLU A 121 1.68 7.70 12.22
C GLU A 121 1.00 6.79 13.24
N GLU A 122 -0.33 6.82 13.31
CA GLU A 122 -1.15 5.92 14.14
C GLU A 122 -1.12 4.47 13.63
N GLY A 123 -0.71 4.27 12.38
CA GLY A 123 -0.57 2.96 11.76
C GLY A 123 -1.88 2.38 11.25
N ASN A 124 -2.91 3.22 11.03
CA ASN A 124 -4.18 2.83 10.44
C ASN A 124 -4.01 2.58 8.94
N ILE A 125 -3.17 3.38 8.29
CA ILE A 125 -2.77 3.23 6.89
C ILE A 125 -1.25 3.09 6.77
N VAL A 126 -0.80 2.44 5.70
CA VAL A 126 0.62 2.28 5.41
C VAL A 126 0.88 2.35 3.92
N SER A 127 2.00 2.97 3.55
CA SER A 127 2.50 3.04 2.18
C SER A 127 3.82 2.28 2.06
N PHE A 128 4.01 1.66 0.90
CA PHE A 128 5.24 0.95 0.51
C PHE A 128 5.97 1.63 -0.65
N ASP A 129 5.37 2.65 -1.25
CA ASP A 129 5.83 3.36 -2.45
C ASP A 129 6.15 4.85 -2.16
N ASN A 130 6.59 5.15 -0.93
CA ASN A 130 6.92 6.49 -0.43
C ASN A 130 5.75 7.49 -0.42
N GLY A 131 4.55 7.02 -0.05
CA GLY A 131 3.36 7.85 0.15
C GLY A 131 2.55 8.09 -1.12
N SER A 132 2.80 7.35 -2.19
CA SER A 132 2.00 7.45 -3.42
C SER A 132 0.69 6.67 -3.28
N THR A 133 0.73 5.50 -2.64
CA THR A 133 -0.41 4.63 -2.40
C THR A 133 -0.43 4.18 -0.95
N TYR A 134 -1.61 4.21 -0.34
CA TYR A 134 -1.84 3.74 1.01
C TYR A 134 -2.79 2.56 1.02
N TYR A 135 -2.54 1.63 1.93
CA TYR A 135 -3.39 0.48 2.22
C TYR A 135 -3.76 0.49 3.70
N ARG A 136 -4.94 -0.03 4.03
CA ARG A 136 -5.34 -0.17 5.43
C ARG A 136 -4.50 -1.26 6.08
N MET A 137 -3.99 -1.00 7.28
CA MET A 137 -3.19 -1.97 8.01
C MET A 137 -3.97 -3.26 8.29
N TYR A 138 -5.25 -3.12 8.65
CA TYR A 138 -6.15 -4.24 8.89
C TYR A 138 -6.27 -5.19 7.68
N ASP A 139 -6.35 -4.64 6.47
CA ASP A 139 -6.49 -5.45 5.24
C ASP A 139 -5.20 -6.21 4.94
N ILE A 140 -4.03 -5.61 5.23
CA ILE A 140 -2.73 -6.27 5.11
C ILE A 140 -2.60 -7.41 6.14
N GLU A 141 -3.01 -7.16 7.38
CA GLU A 141 -2.99 -8.19 8.43
C GLU A 141 -3.87 -9.38 8.05
N ASN A 142 -5.10 -9.14 7.58
CA ASN A 142 -5.99 -10.19 7.09
C ASN A 142 -5.37 -10.98 5.92
N LEU A 143 -4.78 -10.29 4.94
CA LEU A 143 -4.11 -10.94 3.81
C LEU A 143 -3.01 -11.90 4.29
N LEU A 144 -2.19 -11.46 5.26
CA LEU A 144 -1.12 -12.28 5.82
C LEU A 144 -1.68 -13.48 6.58
N GLU A 145 -2.74 -13.32 7.37
CA GLU A 145 -3.39 -14.41 8.10
C GLU A 145 -4.03 -15.45 7.18
N GLU A 146 -4.74 -15.02 6.14
CA GLU A 146 -5.37 -15.91 5.15
C GLU A 146 -4.33 -16.77 4.43
N LEU A 147 -3.16 -16.21 4.15
CA LEU A 147 -2.07 -16.91 3.48
C LEU A 147 -1.30 -17.85 4.41
N GLU A 148 -1.16 -17.50 5.70
CA GLU A 148 -0.61 -18.43 6.71
C GLU A 148 -1.47 -19.70 6.83
N LEU A 149 -2.81 -19.57 6.75
CA LEU A 149 -3.76 -20.69 6.81
C LEU A 149 -3.79 -21.59 5.57
N GLN A 150 -3.27 -21.13 4.43
CA GLN A 150 -3.20 -21.90 3.18
C GLN A 150 -1.93 -22.74 3.05
N THR A 151 -0.98 -22.58 3.98
CA THR A 151 0.24 -23.39 4.05
C THR A 151 -0.05 -24.72 4.77
N PRO A 152 0.14 -25.89 4.12
CA PRO A 152 -0.12 -27.19 4.74
C PRO A 152 0.86 -27.57 5.86
#